data_AF-A0A1Y5SXF9-F1
#
_entry.id   AF-A0A1Y5SXF9-F1
#
_cell.length_a   1.000
_cell.length_b   1.000
_cell.length_c   1.000
_cell.angle_alpha   90.00
_cell.angle_beta   90.00
_cell.angle_gamma   90.00
#
_symmetry.space_group_name_H-M   'P 1'
#
loop_
_entity.id
_entity.type
_entity.pdbx_description
1 polymer ?
#
loop_
_entity_poly.entity_id
_entity_poly.type
_entity_poly.pdbx_seq_one_letter_code
_entity_poly.pdbx_strand_id
1 'polypeptide(L)'
;MSSRDELTRSNKLRLTKLRNHLLAWYEAEGRTLPWRSPAASTFERICVEVLLQRTRAETVAAIYAVFFARFPSWSSLADAGIPELEEAFKPIGLWRRRAKSMKSLAEYAAARAGCFPDDPAELAKVPGVGQYVANAILLFQHGQPRPLVDVNMARVIERFVRPRVLADIRHDPWLQAAAHWLVRERPIKTNWATLDFAAKVCTARTPRCHCCPVSSRCDWLRRRVLLQP
;
A
#
# COMPACT_ATOMS: atom_id res chain seq x y z
N MET A 1 -11.91 -24.65 0.86
CA MET A 1 -12.28 -23.22 0.69
C MET A 1 -13.79 -23.15 0.53
N SER A 2 -14.47 -22.34 1.33
CA SER A 2 -15.92 -22.18 1.24
C SER A 2 -16.28 -21.42 -0.04
N SER A 3 -17.47 -21.62 -0.63
CA SER A 3 -17.92 -20.81 -1.79
C SER A 3 -17.96 -19.31 -1.49
N ARG A 4 -17.98 -18.93 -0.20
CA ARG A 4 -17.90 -17.54 0.25
C ARG A 4 -16.52 -16.91 0.07
N ASP A 5 -15.46 -17.72 -0.01
CA ASP A 5 -14.07 -17.25 -0.14
C ASP A 5 -13.70 -16.96 -1.60
N GLU A 6 -14.46 -17.49 -2.55
CA GLU A 6 -14.14 -17.42 -3.97
C GLU A 6 -14.52 -16.06 -4.59
N LEU A 7 -13.63 -15.55 -5.45
CA LEU A 7 -13.87 -14.38 -6.26
C LEU A 7 -14.68 -14.73 -7.51
N THR A 8 -16.01 -14.57 -7.42
CA THR A 8 -16.93 -14.88 -8.53
C THR A 8 -16.65 -14.06 -9.80
N ARG A 9 -17.16 -14.52 -10.95
CA ARG A 9 -17.10 -13.77 -12.24
C ARG A 9 -17.68 -12.36 -12.12
N SER A 10 -18.77 -12.19 -11.37
CA SER A 10 -19.39 -10.87 -11.14
C SER A 10 -18.47 -9.95 -10.34
N ASN A 11 -17.84 -10.46 -9.26
CA ASN A 11 -16.86 -9.71 -8.46
C ASN A 11 -15.68 -9.25 -9.34
N LYS A 12 -15.15 -10.16 -10.17
CA LYS A 12 -14.05 -9.87 -11.11
C LYS A 12 -14.40 -8.73 -12.07
N LEU A 13 -15.57 -8.77 -12.70
CA LEU A 13 -16.03 -7.72 -13.62
C LEU A 13 -16.18 -6.36 -12.90
N ARG A 14 -16.73 -6.37 -11.68
CA ARG A 14 -16.87 -5.15 -10.87
C ARG A 14 -15.51 -4.57 -10.50
N LEU A 15 -14.55 -5.38 -10.06
CA LEU A 15 -13.20 -4.94 -9.73
C LEU A 15 -12.45 -4.39 -10.96
N THR A 16 -12.65 -4.97 -12.14
CA THR A 16 -12.11 -4.41 -13.40
C THR A 16 -12.69 -3.03 -13.67
N LYS A 17 -14.01 -2.83 -13.51
CA LYS A 17 -14.63 -1.50 -13.65
C LYS A 17 -14.09 -0.51 -12.60
N LEU A 18 -13.96 -0.95 -11.35
CA LEU A 18 -13.38 -0.15 -10.27
C LEU A 18 -11.96 0.30 -10.64
N ARG A 19 -11.10 -0.62 -11.09
CA ARG A 19 -9.74 -0.30 -11.55
C ARG A 19 -9.73 0.81 -12.58
N ASN A 20 -10.56 0.70 -13.61
CA ASN A 20 -10.60 1.67 -14.71
C ASN A 20 -11.05 3.05 -14.22
N HIS A 21 -12.07 3.12 -13.36
CA HIS A 21 -12.49 4.39 -12.76
C HIS A 21 -11.44 4.98 -11.82
N LEU A 22 -10.76 4.16 -11.02
CA LEU A 22 -9.68 4.61 -10.14
C LEU A 22 -8.50 5.17 -10.93
N LEU A 23 -8.11 4.48 -12.02
CA LEU A 23 -7.04 4.95 -12.90
C LEU A 23 -7.43 6.27 -13.58
N ALA A 24 -8.64 6.37 -14.14
CA ALA A 24 -9.12 7.61 -14.76
C ALA A 24 -9.16 8.77 -13.76
N TRP A 25 -9.65 8.52 -12.54
CA TRP A 25 -9.63 9.50 -11.46
C TRP A 25 -8.20 9.90 -11.07
N TYR A 26 -7.28 8.95 -11.00
CA TYR A 26 -5.89 9.19 -10.59
C TYR A 26 -5.12 10.08 -11.57
N GLU A 27 -5.39 9.99 -12.88
CA GLU A 27 -4.75 10.88 -13.86
C GLU A 27 -5.12 12.36 -13.63
N ALA A 28 -6.32 12.65 -13.11
CA ALA A 28 -6.75 14.02 -12.81
C ALA A 28 -6.46 14.46 -11.36
N GLU A 29 -6.56 13.54 -10.40
CA GLU A 29 -6.65 13.85 -8.96
C GLU A 29 -5.58 13.18 -8.11
N GLY A 30 -4.67 12.39 -8.71
CA GLY A 30 -3.60 11.69 -8.02
C GLY A 30 -2.65 12.65 -7.30
N ARG A 31 -2.12 12.22 -6.15
CA ARG A 31 -1.12 12.98 -5.41
C ARG A 31 0.25 12.86 -6.08
N THR A 32 0.91 14.00 -6.26
CA THR A 32 2.32 14.07 -6.59
C THR A 32 3.14 13.84 -5.32
N LEU A 33 3.85 12.72 -5.25
CA LEU A 33 4.68 12.33 -4.12
C LEU A 33 6.08 11.96 -4.64
N PRO A 34 7.16 12.31 -3.92
CA PRO A 34 8.51 12.23 -4.47
C PRO A 34 8.92 10.80 -4.86
N TRP A 35 8.56 9.79 -4.06
CA TRP A 35 8.81 8.37 -4.37
C TRP A 35 8.02 7.82 -5.56
N ARG A 36 7.03 8.56 -6.06
CA ARG A 36 6.27 8.19 -7.27
C ARG A 36 6.88 8.74 -8.54
N SER A 37 7.91 9.58 -8.43
CA SER A 37 8.68 10.07 -9.57
C SER A 37 9.31 8.90 -10.33
N PRO A 38 9.40 8.97 -11.68
CA PRO A 38 10.23 8.06 -12.45
C PRO A 38 11.69 8.00 -12.00
N ALA A 39 12.20 9.10 -11.43
CA ALA A 39 13.57 9.18 -10.92
C ALA A 39 13.79 8.48 -9.57
N ALA A 40 12.72 8.13 -8.84
CA ALA A 40 12.83 7.45 -7.55
C ALA A 40 13.31 6.01 -7.75
N SER A 41 14.38 5.65 -7.06
CA SER A 41 15.00 4.34 -7.07
C SER A 41 14.14 3.25 -6.41
N THR A 42 14.42 1.99 -6.72
CA THR A 42 13.81 0.84 -6.05
C THR A 42 14.06 0.85 -4.54
N PHE A 43 15.26 1.26 -4.12
CA PHE A 43 15.60 1.48 -2.72
C PHE A 43 14.64 2.47 -2.04
N GLU A 44 14.49 3.66 -2.62
CA GLU A 44 13.61 4.70 -2.07
C GLU A 44 12.16 4.21 -1.99
N ARG A 45 11.66 3.55 -3.03
CA ARG A 45 10.28 3.03 -3.08
C ARG A 45 10.04 1.99 -1.98
N ILE A 46 10.92 1.01 -1.81
CA ILE A 46 10.77 -0.02 -0.76
C ILE A 46 10.90 0.62 0.63
N CYS A 47 11.89 1.50 0.82
CA CYS A 47 12.12 2.19 2.09
C CYS A 47 10.88 3.00 2.50
N VAL A 48 10.31 3.79 1.59
CA VAL A 48 9.09 4.58 1.85
C VAL A 48 7.90 3.72 2.27
N GLU A 49 7.72 2.52 1.71
CA GLU A 49 6.63 1.63 2.13
C GLU A 49 6.74 1.18 3.60
N VAL A 50 7.97 1.12 4.14
CA VAL A 50 8.21 0.93 5.58
C VAL A 50 7.89 2.22 6.35
N LEU A 51 8.30 3.37 5.82
CA LEU A 51 8.04 4.68 6.45
C LEU A 51 6.55 4.99 6.55
N LEU A 52 5.76 4.65 5.52
CA LEU A 52 4.32 4.90 5.44
C LEU A 52 3.48 4.10 6.45
N GLN A 53 4.03 3.04 7.04
CA GLN A 53 3.29 2.24 8.02
C GLN A 53 2.87 3.12 9.21
N ARG A 54 1.57 3.25 9.46
CA ARG A 54 1.00 4.04 10.58
C ARG A 54 1.45 5.52 10.60
N THR A 55 1.66 6.12 9.42
CA THR A 55 1.84 7.57 9.28
C THR A 55 1.10 8.08 8.04
N ARG A 56 1.06 9.40 7.85
CA ARG A 56 0.46 10.01 6.66
C ARG A 56 1.53 10.17 5.57
N ALA A 57 1.11 10.03 4.32
CA ALA A 57 1.99 10.24 3.17
C ALA A 57 2.59 11.65 3.17
N GLU A 58 1.80 12.66 3.54
CA GLU A 58 2.25 14.04 3.59
C GLU A 58 3.37 14.25 4.62
N THR A 59 3.32 13.52 5.75
CA THR A 59 4.39 13.56 6.76
C THR A 59 5.69 12.91 6.24
N VAL A 60 5.59 11.80 5.49
CA VAL A 60 6.78 11.17 4.88
C VAL A 60 7.33 12.03 3.74
N ALA A 61 6.47 12.65 2.94
CA ALA A 61 6.86 13.56 1.87
C ALA A 61 7.65 14.76 2.41
N ALA A 62 7.25 15.29 3.56
CA ALA A 62 7.93 16.42 4.20
C ALA A 62 9.38 16.12 4.61
N ILE A 63 9.72 14.86 4.92
CA ILE A 63 11.10 14.48 5.31
C ILE A 63 11.89 13.83 4.18
N TYR A 64 11.26 13.53 3.04
CA TYR A 64 11.80 12.66 2.00
C TYR A 64 13.20 13.09 1.53
N ALA A 65 13.35 14.35 1.10
CA ALA A 65 14.59 14.84 0.54
C ALA A 65 15.74 14.80 1.56
N VAL A 66 15.48 15.25 2.79
CA VAL A 66 16.47 15.25 3.87
C VAL A 66 16.85 13.81 4.27
N PHE A 67 15.87 12.91 4.34
CA PHE A 67 16.10 11.52 4.72
C PHE A 67 16.99 10.79 3.72
N PHE A 68 16.68 10.88 2.42
CA PHE A 68 17.45 10.18 1.38
C PHE A 68 18.76 10.88 1.00
N ALA A 69 18.91 12.18 1.27
CA ALA A 69 20.22 12.83 1.20
C ALA A 69 21.17 12.31 2.30
N ARG A 70 20.64 12.06 3.51
CA ARG A 70 21.41 11.52 4.63
C ARG A 70 21.69 10.02 4.47
N PHE A 71 20.70 9.26 3.99
CA PHE A 71 20.79 7.82 3.83
C PHE A 71 20.51 7.42 2.36
N PRO A 72 21.49 7.59 1.46
CA PRO A 72 21.30 7.41 0.02
C PRO A 72 21.22 5.95 -0.44
N SER A 73 21.49 4.97 0.44
CA SER A 73 21.52 3.55 0.08
C SER A 73 21.17 2.62 1.24
N TRP A 74 20.90 1.34 0.93
CA TRP A 74 20.79 0.29 1.95
C TRP A 74 22.03 0.20 2.84
N SER A 75 23.24 0.29 2.27
CA SER A 75 24.49 0.29 3.03
C SER A 75 24.55 1.46 4.01
N SER A 76 24.19 2.67 3.57
CA SER A 76 24.19 3.84 4.47
C SER A 76 23.22 3.70 5.65
N LEU A 77 22.05 3.07 5.44
CA LEU A 77 21.11 2.77 6.54
C LEU A 77 21.62 1.64 7.44
N ALA A 78 22.31 0.65 6.88
CA ALA A 78 22.89 -0.45 7.63
C ALA A 78 24.04 0.05 8.52
N ASP A 79 24.85 0.98 8.05
CA ASP A 79 25.98 1.55 8.78
C ASP A 79 25.54 2.56 9.86
N ALA A 80 24.41 3.24 9.65
CA ALA A 80 23.89 4.24 10.58
C ALA A 80 23.63 3.67 11.98
N GLY A 81 24.00 4.43 13.02
CA GLY A 81 23.73 4.05 14.41
C GLY A 81 22.24 4.05 14.73
N ILE A 82 21.79 3.20 15.66
CA ILE A 82 20.39 3.21 16.10
C ILE A 82 19.95 4.61 16.59
N PRO A 83 20.70 5.33 17.45
CA PRO A 83 20.32 6.69 17.86
C PRO A 83 20.16 7.65 16.68
N GLU A 84 20.97 7.50 15.65
CA GLU A 84 20.93 8.31 14.44
C GLU A 84 19.63 8.11 13.65
N LEU A 85 19.28 6.84 13.41
CA LEU A 85 18.03 6.47 12.76
C LEU A 85 16.82 6.89 13.58
N GLU A 86 16.91 6.76 14.91
CA GLU A 86 15.89 7.20 15.85
C GLU A 86 15.61 8.70 15.73
N GLU A 87 16.64 9.55 15.68
CA GLU A 87 16.48 10.99 15.42
C GLU A 87 15.80 11.26 14.07
N ALA A 88 16.24 10.58 13.01
CA ALA A 88 15.68 10.75 11.66
C ALA A 88 14.18 10.37 11.58
N PHE A 89 13.72 9.46 12.44
CA PHE A 89 12.33 9.00 12.45
C PHE A 89 11.41 9.75 13.42
N LYS A 90 11.93 10.63 14.29
CA LYS A 90 11.09 11.41 15.22
C LYS A 90 9.92 12.12 14.54
N PRO A 91 10.08 12.79 13.37
CA PRO A 91 8.98 13.52 12.73
C PRO A 91 7.83 12.62 12.23
N ILE A 92 8.08 11.33 11.99
CA ILE A 92 7.06 10.37 11.50
C ILE A 92 6.54 9.41 12.59
N GLY A 93 6.96 9.63 13.84
CA GLY A 93 6.52 8.86 15.01
C GLY A 93 7.01 7.40 15.01
N LEU A 94 6.74 6.67 16.12
CA LEU A 94 7.17 5.27 16.31
C LEU A 94 8.68 5.04 16.10
N TRP A 95 9.48 6.08 16.32
CA TRP A 95 10.86 6.19 15.88
C TRP A 95 11.76 5.03 16.36
N ARG A 96 11.68 4.63 17.64
CA ARG A 96 12.43 3.47 18.17
C ARG A 96 12.17 2.18 17.40
N ARG A 97 10.89 1.91 17.13
CA ARG A 97 10.47 0.71 16.40
C ARG A 97 10.91 0.79 14.94
N ARG A 98 10.73 1.95 14.30
CA ARG A 98 11.13 2.18 12.91
C ARG A 98 12.64 2.04 12.73
N ALA A 99 13.44 2.60 13.64
CA ALA A 99 14.89 2.49 13.64
C ALA A 99 15.33 1.03 13.65
N LYS A 100 14.81 0.23 14.59
CA LYS A 100 15.10 -1.20 14.66
C LYS A 100 14.68 -1.95 13.39
N SER A 101 13.44 -1.77 12.93
CA SER A 101 12.94 -2.48 11.74
C SER A 101 13.66 -2.07 10.46
N MET A 102 13.97 -0.78 10.29
CA MET A 102 14.70 -0.28 9.12
C MET A 102 16.14 -0.76 9.13
N LYS A 103 16.83 -0.72 10.28
CA LYS A 103 18.21 -1.20 10.43
C LYS A 103 18.31 -2.68 10.03
N SER A 104 17.46 -3.55 10.60
CA SER A 104 17.49 -4.97 10.27
C SER A 104 17.20 -5.26 8.79
N LEU A 105 16.27 -4.51 8.19
CA LEU A 105 15.98 -4.62 6.75
C LEU A 105 17.17 -4.16 5.90
N ALA A 106 17.79 -3.04 6.29
CA ALA A 106 18.92 -2.46 5.60
C ALA A 106 20.16 -3.35 5.67
N GLU A 107 20.47 -3.93 6.83
CA GLU A 107 21.56 -4.89 7.00
C GLU A 107 21.36 -6.12 6.11
N TYR A 108 20.13 -6.68 6.08
CA TYR A 108 19.80 -7.79 5.20
C TYR A 108 20.01 -7.45 3.72
N ALA A 109 19.55 -6.26 3.31
CA ALA A 109 19.62 -5.78 1.94
C ALA A 109 21.07 -5.45 1.52
N ALA A 110 21.83 -4.77 2.38
CA ALA A 110 23.22 -4.39 2.14
C ALA A 110 24.10 -5.64 1.93
N ALA A 111 23.91 -6.69 2.73
CA ALA A 111 24.59 -7.98 2.56
C ALA A 111 24.27 -8.68 1.23
N ARG A 112 23.28 -8.19 0.46
CA ARG A 112 22.82 -8.74 -0.82
C ARG A 112 22.82 -7.70 -1.94
N ALA A 113 23.59 -6.62 -1.80
CA ALA A 113 23.66 -5.53 -2.77
C ALA A 113 22.27 -4.93 -3.14
N GLY A 114 21.34 -4.91 -2.19
CA GLY A 114 19.97 -4.43 -2.38
C GLY A 114 19.01 -5.43 -3.04
N CYS A 115 19.45 -6.66 -3.31
CA CYS A 115 18.63 -7.69 -3.95
C CYS A 115 17.85 -8.52 -2.91
N PHE A 116 16.53 -8.40 -2.92
CA PHE A 116 15.64 -9.27 -2.16
C PHE A 116 15.17 -10.50 -2.98
N PRO A 117 14.79 -11.62 -2.32
CA PRO A 117 14.13 -12.75 -2.97
C PRO A 117 12.85 -12.35 -3.72
N ASP A 118 12.49 -13.11 -4.75
CA ASP A 118 11.26 -12.96 -5.55
C ASP A 118 10.14 -13.93 -5.14
N ASP A 119 10.40 -14.78 -4.16
CA ASP A 119 9.44 -15.70 -3.52
C ASP A 119 8.85 -15.09 -2.24
N PRO A 120 7.52 -14.96 -2.13
CA PRO A 120 6.84 -14.61 -0.87
C PRO A 120 7.27 -15.42 0.36
N ALA A 121 7.53 -16.73 0.21
CA ALA A 121 7.91 -17.58 1.34
C ALA A 121 9.31 -17.25 1.87
N GLU A 122 10.26 -16.93 0.98
CA GLU A 122 11.59 -16.45 1.37
C GLU A 122 11.54 -15.03 1.93
N LEU A 123 10.71 -14.14 1.37
CA LEU A 123 10.52 -12.80 1.89
C LEU A 123 9.95 -12.78 3.31
N ALA A 124 9.11 -13.75 3.66
CA ALA A 124 8.57 -13.88 5.02
C ALA A 124 9.65 -14.20 6.07
N LYS A 125 10.82 -14.69 5.67
CA LYS A 125 11.97 -14.94 6.55
C LYS A 125 12.84 -13.70 6.74
N VAL A 126 12.62 -12.64 5.97
CA VAL A 126 13.43 -11.42 6.03
C VAL A 126 13.05 -10.59 7.27
N PRO A 127 14.01 -10.20 8.12
CA PRO A 127 13.73 -9.41 9.31
C PRO A 127 12.97 -8.11 9.00
N GLY A 128 11.88 -7.86 9.72
CA GLY A 128 11.06 -6.66 9.55
C GLY A 128 10.14 -6.67 8.32
N VAL A 129 10.18 -7.71 7.49
CA VAL A 129 9.32 -7.84 6.31
C VAL A 129 8.04 -8.60 6.67
N GLY A 130 6.95 -7.86 6.80
CA GLY A 130 5.60 -8.43 6.79
C GLY A 130 5.01 -8.50 5.38
N GLN A 131 3.83 -9.12 5.24
CA GLN A 131 3.11 -9.30 3.96
C GLN A 131 3.05 -8.01 3.10
N TYR A 132 2.81 -6.84 3.73
CA TYR A 132 2.75 -5.57 3.02
C TYR A 132 4.11 -5.19 2.37
N VAL A 133 5.20 -5.29 3.13
CA VAL A 133 6.55 -4.97 2.65
C VAL A 133 7.02 -6.02 1.64
N ALA A 134 6.70 -7.29 1.85
CA ALA A 134 6.96 -8.35 0.87
C ALA A 134 6.28 -8.02 -0.48
N ASN A 135 5.00 -7.63 -0.46
CA ASN A 135 4.29 -7.21 -1.66
C ASN A 135 4.91 -5.96 -2.30
N ALA A 136 5.40 -5.00 -1.52
CA ALA A 136 6.11 -3.83 -2.05
C ALA A 136 7.42 -4.22 -2.76
N ILE A 137 8.22 -5.11 -2.17
CA ILE A 137 9.45 -5.62 -2.77
C ILE A 137 9.15 -6.32 -4.10
N LEU A 138 8.21 -7.26 -4.09
CA LEU A 138 7.78 -7.99 -5.29
C LEU A 138 7.21 -7.07 -6.37
N LEU A 139 6.51 -6.01 -5.98
CA LEU A 139 5.95 -5.02 -6.90
C LEU A 139 7.03 -4.15 -7.53
N PHE A 140 7.92 -3.56 -6.73
CA PHE A 140 8.85 -2.53 -7.19
C PHE A 140 10.16 -3.09 -7.74
N GLN A 141 10.69 -4.16 -7.16
CA GLN A 141 11.94 -4.76 -7.60
C GLN A 141 11.71 -5.82 -8.68
N HIS A 142 10.68 -6.65 -8.52
CA HIS A 142 10.44 -7.82 -9.37
C HIS A 142 9.31 -7.63 -10.39
N GLY A 143 8.65 -6.47 -10.40
CA GLY A 143 7.58 -6.15 -11.36
C GLY A 143 6.33 -7.03 -11.24
N GLN A 144 6.18 -7.81 -10.15
CA GLN A 144 5.03 -8.69 -9.97
C GLN A 144 3.78 -7.87 -9.60
N PRO A 145 2.58 -8.23 -10.09
CA PRO A 145 1.35 -7.49 -9.80
C PRO A 145 0.84 -7.79 -8.37
N ARG A 146 1.53 -7.24 -7.37
CA ARG A 146 1.22 -7.42 -5.95
C ARG A 146 0.44 -6.23 -5.37
N PRO A 147 -0.59 -6.48 -4.55
CA PRO A 147 -1.37 -5.41 -3.93
C PRO A 147 -0.74 -4.93 -2.62
N LEU A 148 -0.71 -3.62 -2.42
CA LEU A 148 -0.33 -2.95 -1.18
C LEU A 148 -1.55 -2.87 -0.25
N VAL A 149 -1.98 -4.02 0.25
CA VAL A 149 -3.22 -4.14 1.04
C VAL A 149 -3.04 -3.55 2.43
N ASP A 150 -3.57 -2.35 2.63
CA ASP A 150 -3.79 -1.75 3.94
C ASP A 150 -5.28 -1.58 4.24
N VAL A 151 -5.60 -0.97 5.39
CA VAL A 151 -6.99 -0.67 5.78
C VAL A 151 -7.69 0.30 4.82
N ASN A 152 -6.95 1.05 4.01
CA ASN A 152 -7.49 2.00 3.05
C ASN A 152 -7.89 1.31 1.75
N MET A 153 -7.01 0.50 1.18
CA MET A 153 -7.33 -0.36 0.03
C MET A 153 -8.47 -1.32 0.37
N ALA A 154 -8.41 -1.97 1.53
CA ALA A 154 -9.45 -2.87 2.00
C ALA A 154 -10.81 -2.17 2.03
N ARG A 155 -10.89 -0.97 2.61
CA ARG A 155 -12.12 -0.18 2.68
C ARG A 155 -12.71 0.15 1.30
N VAL A 156 -11.88 0.50 0.32
CA VAL A 156 -12.37 0.80 -1.04
C VAL A 156 -12.99 -0.45 -1.68
N ILE A 157 -12.28 -1.58 -1.62
CA ILE A 157 -12.76 -2.86 -2.16
C ILE A 157 -14.05 -3.29 -1.47
N GLU A 158 -14.06 -3.22 -0.14
CA GLU A 158 -15.19 -3.68 0.67
C GLU A 158 -16.46 -2.87 0.44
N ARG A 159 -16.32 -1.54 0.41
CA ARG A 159 -17.45 -0.66 0.18
C ARG A 159 -17.99 -0.80 -1.25
N PHE A 160 -17.11 -0.96 -2.22
CA PHE A 160 -17.53 -1.06 -3.61
C PHE A 160 -18.15 -2.42 -3.95
N VAL A 161 -17.65 -3.52 -3.38
CA VAL A 161 -18.02 -4.89 -3.79
C VAL A 161 -18.75 -5.67 -2.69
N ARG A 162 -18.14 -5.91 -1.54
CA ARG A 162 -18.78 -6.51 -0.36
C ARG A 162 -17.83 -6.48 0.84
N PRO A 163 -18.35 -6.51 2.08
CA PRO A 163 -17.51 -6.65 3.26
C PRO A 163 -16.64 -7.91 3.24
N ARG A 164 -15.46 -7.80 3.85
CA ARG A 164 -14.61 -8.95 4.22
C ARG A 164 -15.29 -9.82 5.28
N VAL A 165 -14.82 -11.05 5.45
CA VAL A 165 -15.35 -12.01 6.43
C VAL A 165 -14.50 -11.99 7.70
N LEU A 166 -13.18 -11.94 7.58
CA LEU A 166 -12.26 -11.94 8.71
C LEU A 166 -11.92 -10.52 9.15
N ALA A 167 -11.73 -10.33 10.46
CA ALA A 167 -11.34 -9.03 11.00
C ALA A 167 -9.94 -8.60 10.52
N ASP A 168 -9.00 -9.55 10.47
CA ASP A 168 -7.63 -9.35 10.01
C ASP A 168 -7.54 -9.43 8.48
N ILE A 169 -7.31 -8.28 7.84
CA ILE A 169 -7.23 -8.15 6.39
C ILE A 169 -6.14 -9.02 5.76
N ARG A 170 -5.09 -9.38 6.52
CA ARG A 170 -3.95 -10.16 6.02
C ARG A 170 -4.34 -11.60 5.67
N HIS A 171 -5.31 -12.13 6.40
CA HIS A 171 -5.71 -13.51 6.34
C HIS A 171 -7.08 -13.71 5.67
N ASP A 172 -7.79 -12.63 5.30
CA ASP A 172 -9.08 -12.74 4.61
C ASP A 172 -8.87 -13.19 3.15
N PRO A 173 -9.24 -14.42 2.79
CA PRO A 173 -8.90 -14.98 1.48
C PRO A 173 -9.61 -14.26 0.33
N TRP A 174 -10.85 -13.85 0.55
CA TRP A 174 -11.64 -13.14 -0.46
C TRP A 174 -11.06 -11.76 -0.74
N LEU A 175 -10.71 -11.00 0.31
CA LEU A 175 -10.14 -9.66 0.18
C LEU A 175 -8.76 -9.72 -0.51
N GLN A 176 -7.92 -10.68 -0.14
CA GLN A 176 -6.62 -10.88 -0.79
C GLN A 176 -6.79 -11.21 -2.28
N ALA A 177 -7.70 -12.12 -2.62
CA ALA A 177 -8.02 -12.43 -4.01
C ALA A 177 -8.58 -11.23 -4.79
N ALA A 178 -9.46 -10.44 -4.16
CA ALA A 178 -10.04 -9.23 -4.73
C ALA A 178 -8.96 -8.16 -4.99
N ALA A 179 -8.05 -7.96 -4.04
CA ALA A 179 -6.96 -7.00 -4.18
C ALA A 179 -5.97 -7.41 -5.28
N HIS A 180 -5.59 -8.70 -5.34
CA HIS A 180 -4.78 -9.23 -6.44
C HIS A 180 -5.44 -9.03 -7.80
N TRP A 181 -6.75 -9.29 -7.90
CA TRP A 181 -7.48 -9.05 -9.14
C TRP A 181 -7.57 -7.56 -9.49
N LEU A 182 -7.73 -6.70 -8.48
CA LEU A 182 -7.78 -5.25 -8.69
C LEU A 182 -6.49 -4.75 -9.33
N VAL A 183 -5.32 -5.17 -8.85
CA VAL A 183 -4.01 -4.65 -9.29
C VAL A 183 -3.36 -5.42 -10.45
N ARG A 184 -4.01 -6.44 -11.00
CA ARG A 184 -3.41 -7.31 -12.05
C ARG A 184 -2.92 -6.58 -13.31
N GLU A 185 -3.39 -5.37 -13.57
CA GLU A 185 -2.97 -4.52 -14.70
C GLU A 185 -2.54 -3.17 -14.17
N ARG A 186 -1.45 -2.62 -14.72
CA ARG A 186 -0.84 -1.35 -14.26
C ARG A 186 -0.66 -1.34 -12.73
N PRO A 187 -0.05 -2.37 -12.13
CA PRO A 187 -0.13 -2.64 -10.69
C PRO A 187 0.33 -1.47 -9.83
N ILE A 188 1.42 -0.80 -10.21
CA ILE A 188 1.93 0.38 -9.48
C ILE A 188 0.88 1.51 -9.48
N LYS A 189 0.41 1.93 -10.67
CA LYS A 189 -0.59 3.00 -10.80
C LYS A 189 -1.89 2.62 -10.10
N THR A 190 -2.36 1.38 -10.21
CA THR A 190 -3.61 0.95 -9.56
C THR A 190 -3.49 0.95 -8.04
N ASN A 191 -2.36 0.51 -7.47
CA ASN A 191 -2.12 0.61 -6.03
C ASN A 191 -2.19 2.07 -5.56
N TRP A 192 -1.44 2.96 -6.21
CA TRP A 192 -1.42 4.39 -5.87
C TRP A 192 -2.78 5.06 -6.04
N ALA A 193 -3.49 4.78 -7.15
CA ALA A 193 -4.83 5.27 -7.40
C ALA A 193 -5.81 4.85 -6.29
N THR A 194 -5.75 3.59 -5.87
CA THR A 194 -6.63 3.06 -4.82
C THR A 194 -6.36 3.73 -3.48
N LEU A 195 -5.08 3.85 -3.09
CA LEU A 195 -4.68 4.47 -1.82
C LEU A 195 -5.01 5.97 -1.77
N ASP A 196 -4.78 6.69 -2.87
CA ASP A 196 -5.13 8.12 -2.98
C ASP A 196 -6.63 8.33 -2.96
N PHE A 197 -7.38 7.48 -3.67
CA PHE A 197 -8.83 7.54 -3.69
C PHE A 197 -9.40 7.28 -2.30
N ALA A 198 -8.84 6.33 -1.56
CA ALA A 198 -9.21 6.05 -0.18
C ALA A 198 -8.91 7.23 0.76
N ALA A 199 -7.84 7.99 0.49
CA ALA A 199 -7.44 9.15 1.29
C ALA A 199 -8.26 10.41 0.96
N LYS A 200 -8.59 10.67 -0.31
CA LYS A 200 -9.27 11.90 -0.76
C LYS A 200 -10.80 11.76 -0.85
N VAL A 201 -11.31 10.59 -1.26
CA VAL A 201 -12.73 10.39 -1.64
C VAL A 201 -13.41 9.39 -0.72
N CYS A 202 -12.96 8.14 -0.73
CA CYS A 202 -13.56 7.06 0.06
C CYS A 202 -12.98 7.02 1.48
N THR A 203 -13.07 8.15 2.21
CA THR A 203 -12.49 8.30 3.55
C THR A 203 -13.21 7.46 4.60
N ALA A 204 -12.54 7.15 5.71
CA ALA A 204 -13.06 6.22 6.72
C ALA A 204 -14.38 6.69 7.36
N ARG A 205 -14.46 7.96 7.77
CA ARG A 205 -15.61 8.51 8.50
C ARG A 205 -16.64 9.15 7.57
N THR A 206 -16.22 10.14 6.80
CA THR A 206 -17.12 11.00 6.01
C THR A 206 -16.74 10.93 4.52
N PRO A 207 -17.04 9.81 3.83
CA PRO A 207 -16.68 9.65 2.43
C PRO A 207 -17.42 10.67 1.55
N ARG A 208 -16.74 11.21 0.55
CA ARG A 208 -17.28 12.19 -0.39
C ARG A 208 -18.07 11.49 -1.50
N CYS A 209 -19.15 10.80 -1.13
CA CYS A 209 -19.93 9.99 -2.07
C CYS A 209 -20.61 10.80 -3.19
N HIS A 210 -20.91 12.07 -2.95
CA HIS A 210 -21.54 12.96 -3.93
C HIS A 210 -20.67 13.22 -5.17
N CYS A 211 -19.34 13.27 -5.00
CA CYS A 211 -18.37 13.44 -6.09
C CYS A 211 -17.59 12.15 -6.42
N CYS A 212 -18.02 11.01 -5.86
CA CYS A 212 -17.34 9.74 -6.07
C CYS A 212 -17.70 9.17 -7.45
N PRO A 213 -16.73 8.93 -8.36
CA PRO A 213 -16.98 8.50 -9.74
C PRO A 213 -17.57 7.07 -9.84
N VAL A 214 -17.56 6.32 -8.74
CA VAL A 214 -18.08 4.95 -8.67
C VAL A 214 -19.29 4.80 -7.75
N SER A 215 -19.87 5.91 -7.29
CA SER A 215 -20.96 5.95 -6.31
C SER A 215 -22.21 5.19 -6.78
N SER A 216 -22.62 5.37 -8.04
CA SER A 216 -23.83 4.75 -8.63
C SER A 216 -23.81 3.22 -8.62
N ARG A 217 -22.62 2.61 -8.52
CA ARG A 217 -22.43 1.16 -8.49
C ARG A 217 -21.89 0.66 -7.15
N CYS A 218 -21.70 1.52 -6.16
CA CYS A 218 -21.13 1.19 -4.85
C CYS A 218 -22.14 0.47 -3.95
N ASP A 219 -21.83 -0.75 -3.50
CA ASP A 219 -22.76 -1.56 -2.69
C ASP A 219 -23.00 -0.96 -1.30
N TRP A 220 -21.96 -0.40 -0.68
CA TRP A 220 -22.09 0.26 0.61
C TRP A 220 -23.01 1.48 0.54
N LEU A 221 -22.89 2.31 -0.50
CA LEU A 221 -23.74 3.49 -0.64
C LEU A 221 -25.20 3.08 -0.88
N ARG A 222 -25.43 2.12 -1.79
CA ARG A 222 -26.79 1.59 -2.06
C ARG A 222 -27.46 1.10 -0.78
N ARG A 223 -26.76 0.32 0.04
CA ARG A 223 -27.30 -0.17 1.32
C ARG A 223 -27.60 0.97 2.29
N ARG A 224 -26.76 2.01 2.36
CA ARG A 224 -27.01 3.15 3.27
C ARG A 224 -28.18 4.01 2.84
N VAL A 225 -28.38 4.23 1.54
CA VAL A 225 -29.55 4.97 1.03
C VAL A 225 -30.84 4.23 1.36
N LEU A 226 -30.86 2.90 1.23
CA LEU A 226 -32.02 2.08 1.60
C LEU A 226 -32.32 2.03 3.11
N LEU A 227 -31.37 2.46 3.95
CA LEU A 227 -31.48 2.45 5.41
C LEU A 227 -31.70 3.86 6.00
N GLN A 228 -31.86 4.89 5.16
CA GLN A 228 -32.31 6.19 5.62
C GLN A 228 -33.86 6.19 5.59
N PRO A 229 -34.53 6.42 6.74
CA PRO A 229 -35.98 6.55 6.80
C PRO A 229 -36.48 7.76 6.00
#